data_AF-A0A9W2YIZ2-F1
#
_entry.id   AF-A0A9W2YIZ2-F1
#
_cell.length_a   1.000
_cell.length_b   1.000
_cell.length_c   1.000
_cell.angle_alpha   90.00
_cell.angle_beta   90.00
_cell.angle_gamma   90.00
#
_symmetry.space_group_name_H-M   'P 1'
#
loop_
_entity.id
_entity.type
_entity.pdbx_description
1 polymer ?
#
loop_
_entity_poly.entity_id
_entity_poly.type
_entity_poly.pdbx_seq_one_letter_code
_entity_poly.pdbx_strand_id
1 'polypeptide(L)'
;MSPLFSQTLDQDWLFYNVRIGTQGEPVHPFPLLETTVKPDNRSPRKFNFPTKMEEAFSPVGMILTLYRLGRLRSSEIMVDYVTQIINKANSAFVGKPWSAKPQLNANSLTCSSWWNNKDFKRAVAAYDMFFFLNSPQVHSLPLDFGSLVTSNEDCVLVTLISYVPRALHLQVKSDIVTLIFEPRAVDEMTKMFSQEEEISQLDSYFSYGKAMSIIDRSYFSATCNPHLYTYLDGLFIGRKDKTGLNANKLEGIGHSDVLNLAFFVSYALWDRSDYCQEIIPYRGRFKV
;
A
#
# COMPACT_ATOMS: atom_id res chain seq x y z
N MET A 1 -29.26 13.21 4.05
CA MET A 1 -28.30 13.98 3.25
C MET A 1 -27.76 13.04 2.19
N SER A 2 -27.77 13.43 0.91
CA SER A 2 -27.10 12.63 -0.12
C SER A 2 -25.60 12.52 0.23
N PRO A 3 -24.97 11.36 0.08
CA PRO A 3 -23.56 11.21 0.36
C PRO A 3 -22.74 12.13 -0.56
N LEU A 4 -21.79 12.87 0.02
CA LEU A 4 -20.91 13.81 -0.70
C LEU A 4 -20.03 13.09 -1.75
N PHE A 5 -19.72 11.82 -1.52
CA PHE A 5 -19.02 10.95 -2.45
C PHE A 5 -19.96 9.79 -2.80
N SER A 6 -20.28 9.62 -4.08
CA SER A 6 -21.16 8.57 -4.58
C SER A 6 -20.71 8.15 -5.97
N GLN A 7 -20.67 6.84 -6.24
CA GLN A 7 -20.35 6.32 -7.56
C GLN A 7 -21.17 5.07 -7.88
N THR A 8 -21.61 4.96 -9.12
CA THR A 8 -22.30 3.77 -9.65
C THR A 8 -21.30 2.66 -9.94
N LEU A 9 -21.58 1.45 -9.46
CA LEU A 9 -20.74 0.28 -9.69
C LEU A 9 -20.90 -0.29 -11.10
N ASP A 10 -19.78 -0.57 -11.77
CA ASP A 10 -19.77 -1.25 -13.07
C ASP A 10 -20.05 -2.75 -12.95
N GLN A 11 -19.70 -3.35 -11.82
CA GLN A 11 -19.86 -4.77 -11.50
C GLN A 11 -20.21 -4.96 -10.01
N ASP A 12 -20.70 -6.14 -9.64
CA ASP A 12 -20.94 -6.48 -8.23
C ASP A 12 -19.65 -6.35 -7.41
N TRP A 13 -19.75 -5.64 -6.27
CA TRP A 13 -18.65 -5.47 -5.34
C TRP A 13 -18.80 -6.47 -4.20
N LEU A 14 -18.14 -7.62 -4.34
CA LEU A 14 -18.26 -8.79 -3.45
C LEU A 14 -16.86 -9.34 -3.12
N PHE A 15 -16.51 -9.34 -1.84
CA PHE A 15 -15.22 -9.85 -1.33
C PHE A 15 -15.43 -10.62 -0.02
N TYR A 16 -14.75 -11.75 0.17
CA TYR A 16 -14.93 -12.65 1.32
C TYR A 16 -16.41 -13.00 1.62
N ASN A 17 -17.23 -13.17 0.57
CA ASN A 17 -18.68 -13.35 0.65
C ASN A 17 -19.47 -12.17 1.28
N VAL A 18 -18.84 -11.02 1.48
CA VAL A 18 -19.48 -9.78 1.94
C VAL A 18 -19.82 -8.93 0.72
N ARG A 19 -21.12 -8.75 0.48
CA ARG A 19 -21.63 -7.89 -0.60
C ARG A 19 -21.65 -6.44 -0.14
N ILE A 20 -20.83 -5.60 -0.76
CA ILE A 20 -20.73 -4.17 -0.46
C ILE A 20 -21.73 -3.37 -1.29
N GLY A 21 -21.93 -3.76 -2.56
CA GLY A 21 -22.91 -3.15 -3.45
C GLY A 21 -23.16 -4.01 -4.68
N THR A 22 -24.31 -3.80 -5.34
CA THR A 22 -24.63 -4.47 -6.60
C THR A 22 -24.26 -3.60 -7.80
N GLN A 23 -24.04 -4.25 -8.94
CA GLN A 23 -23.90 -3.55 -10.22
C GLN A 23 -25.04 -2.54 -10.42
N GLY A 24 -24.69 -1.32 -10.84
CA GLY A 24 -25.64 -0.24 -11.10
C GLY A 24 -26.11 0.53 -9.86
N GLU A 25 -25.75 0.10 -8.64
CA GLU A 25 -26.08 0.84 -7.42
C GLU A 25 -25.04 1.93 -7.09
N PRO A 26 -25.47 3.08 -6.57
CA PRO A 26 -24.56 4.09 -6.03
C PRO A 26 -23.96 3.63 -4.70
N VAL A 27 -22.63 3.54 -4.63
CA VAL A 27 -21.89 3.22 -3.41
C VAL A 27 -21.13 4.45 -2.91
N HIS A 28 -20.95 4.51 -1.60
CA HIS A 28 -20.18 5.53 -0.91
C HIS A 28 -19.19 4.87 0.07
N PRO A 29 -18.21 5.60 0.63
CA PRO A 29 -17.20 4.99 1.52
C PRO A 29 -17.75 4.38 2.82
N PHE A 30 -18.91 4.84 3.30
CA PHE A 30 -19.46 4.46 4.60
C PHE A 30 -20.09 3.05 4.67
N PRO A 31 -20.68 2.47 3.62
CA PRO A 31 -21.14 1.08 3.61
C PRO A 31 -20.11 0.06 4.05
N LEU A 32 -18.81 0.39 3.93
CA LEU A 32 -17.72 -0.43 4.41
C LEU A 32 -17.61 -0.48 5.95
N LEU A 33 -18.33 0.39 6.67
CA LEU A 33 -18.22 0.60 8.11
C LEU A 33 -19.59 0.65 8.79
N GLU A 34 -19.76 -0.13 9.85
CA GLU A 34 -20.88 0.06 10.77
C GLU A 34 -20.58 1.25 11.69
N THR A 35 -21.45 2.27 11.69
CA THR A 35 -21.22 3.51 12.45
C THR A 35 -22.26 3.70 13.54
N THR A 36 -21.79 3.93 14.77
CA THR A 36 -22.63 4.31 15.91
C THR A 36 -22.31 5.75 16.31
N VAL A 37 -23.31 6.64 16.26
CA VAL A 37 -23.13 8.03 16.68
C VAL A 37 -23.18 8.09 18.21
N LYS A 38 -22.07 8.45 18.84
CA LYS A 38 -22.04 8.76 20.27
C LYS A 38 -22.41 10.23 20.48
N PRO A 39 -23.19 10.58 21.51
CA PRO A 39 -23.52 11.97 21.80
C PRO A 39 -22.25 12.76 22.08
N ASP A 40 -22.05 13.86 21.35
CA ASP A 40 -20.93 14.77 21.54
C ASP A 40 -21.32 15.86 22.54
N ASN A 41 -20.71 15.83 23.72
CA ASN A 41 -20.96 16.82 24.79
C ASN A 41 -20.15 18.12 24.59
N ARG A 42 -19.41 18.27 23.49
CA ARG A 42 -18.67 19.49 23.19
C ARG A 42 -19.63 20.60 22.78
N SER A 43 -19.28 21.84 23.11
CA SER A 43 -20.09 23.01 22.77
C SER A 43 -20.32 23.08 21.25
N PRO A 44 -21.55 23.41 20.81
CA PRO A 44 -21.88 23.48 19.39
C PRO A 44 -21.01 24.54 18.72
N ARG A 45 -20.02 24.10 17.96
CA ARG A 45 -19.23 24.98 17.10
C ARG A 45 -19.98 25.16 15.78
N LYS A 46 -20.11 26.41 15.33
CA LYS A 46 -20.58 26.70 13.99
C LYS A 46 -19.49 26.29 13.00
N PHE A 47 -19.70 25.18 12.32
CA PHE A 47 -18.88 24.76 11.20
C PHE A 47 -19.58 25.10 9.90
N ASN A 48 -18.83 25.68 8.95
CA ASN A 48 -19.30 25.80 7.57
C ASN A 48 -18.98 24.47 6.89
N PHE A 49 -19.96 23.57 6.87
CA PHE A 49 -19.82 22.31 6.16
C PHE A 49 -19.86 22.56 4.64
N PRO A 50 -19.01 21.88 3.86
CA PRO A 50 -19.08 21.94 2.41
C PRO A 50 -20.47 21.47 1.96
N THR A 51 -21.09 22.25 1.07
CA THR A 51 -22.41 21.91 0.52
C THR A 51 -22.31 21.21 -0.82
N LYS A 52 -21.14 21.31 -1.46
CA LYS A 52 -20.81 20.68 -2.74
C LYS A 52 -19.61 19.76 -2.60
N MET A 53 -19.54 18.75 -3.47
CA MET A 53 -18.47 17.76 -3.48
C MET A 53 -17.09 18.41 -3.69
N GLU A 54 -17.01 19.40 -4.58
CA GLU A 54 -15.77 20.12 -4.90
C GLU A 54 -15.24 20.92 -3.70
N GLU A 55 -16.12 21.33 -2.78
CA GLU A 55 -15.73 22.03 -1.56
C GLU A 55 -15.20 21.06 -0.49
N ALA A 56 -15.58 19.78 -0.53
CA ALA A 56 -15.19 18.75 0.43
C ALA A 56 -13.86 18.07 0.09
N PHE A 57 -13.53 18.05 -1.19
CA PHE A 57 -12.33 17.49 -1.80
C PHE A 57 -11.01 17.86 -1.09
N SER A 58 -10.63 19.14 -1.02
CA SER A 58 -9.38 19.54 -0.36
C SER A 58 -9.37 19.25 1.14
N PRO A 59 -10.43 19.59 1.92
CA PRO A 59 -10.49 19.23 3.34
C PRO A 59 -10.34 17.73 3.60
N VAL A 60 -11.02 16.88 2.83
CA VAL A 60 -10.93 15.41 2.99
C VAL A 60 -9.52 14.93 2.66
N GLY A 61 -8.96 15.32 1.51
CA GLY A 61 -7.60 14.92 1.13
C GLY A 61 -6.53 15.34 2.13
N MET A 62 -6.69 16.52 2.76
CA MET A 62 -5.79 16.97 3.82
C MET A 62 -5.95 16.15 5.10
N ILE A 63 -7.18 15.82 5.51
CA ILE A 63 -7.43 14.94 6.66
C ILE A 63 -6.81 13.56 6.43
N LEU A 64 -6.98 12.97 5.24
CA LEU A 64 -6.33 11.71 4.88
C LEU A 64 -4.80 11.85 4.93
N THR A 65 -4.25 12.97 4.46
CA THR A 65 -2.80 13.23 4.52
C THR A 65 -2.28 13.35 5.96
N LEU A 66 -3.09 13.87 6.91
CA LEU A 66 -2.72 13.89 8.33
C LEU A 66 -2.46 12.48 8.88
N TYR A 67 -3.21 11.47 8.41
CA TYR A 67 -2.97 10.08 8.78
C TYR A 67 -1.57 9.63 8.37
N ARG A 68 -1.20 9.86 7.10
CA ARG A 68 0.15 9.57 6.57
C ARG A 68 1.24 10.29 7.34
N LEU A 69 1.06 11.58 7.64
CA LEU A 69 2.03 12.37 8.40
C LEU A 69 2.20 11.86 9.84
N GLY A 70 1.10 11.45 10.49
CA GLY A 70 1.12 10.87 11.83
C GLY A 70 1.97 9.61 11.91
N ARG A 71 1.87 8.71 10.92
CA ARG A 71 2.66 7.48 10.84
C ARG A 71 4.17 7.68 10.68
N LEU A 72 4.60 8.82 10.14
CA LEU A 72 6.01 9.08 9.90
C LEU A 72 6.75 9.53 11.16
N ARG A 73 6.04 10.05 12.17
CA ARG A 73 6.65 10.46 13.44
C ARG A 73 7.09 9.29 14.32
N SER A 74 6.55 8.09 14.11
CA SER A 74 6.94 6.89 14.87
C SER A 74 8.25 6.27 14.38
N SER A 75 8.73 6.68 13.22
CA SER A 75 10.03 6.33 12.66
C SER A 75 10.94 7.55 12.77
N GLU A 76 12.25 7.38 13.03
CA GLU A 76 13.26 8.46 13.04
C GLU A 76 13.48 9.08 11.65
N ILE A 77 12.41 9.48 10.95
CA ILE A 77 12.44 9.97 9.59
C ILE A 77 12.62 11.49 9.60
N MET A 78 13.83 11.86 9.15
CA MET A 78 14.27 13.11 8.52
C MET A 78 13.14 14.15 8.32
N VAL A 79 13.25 15.28 9.01
CA VAL A 79 12.40 16.49 8.88
C VAL A 79 12.17 16.88 7.40
N ASP A 80 13.16 16.61 6.54
CA ASP A 80 13.10 16.88 5.10
C ASP A 80 12.04 16.04 4.37
N TYR A 81 11.86 14.76 4.73
CA TYR A 81 10.87 13.91 4.08
C TYR A 81 9.45 14.32 4.44
N VAL A 82 9.22 14.67 5.71
CA VAL A 82 7.93 15.22 6.18
C VAL A 82 7.61 16.52 5.44
N THR A 83 8.60 17.40 5.29
CA THR A 83 8.46 18.65 4.54
C THR A 83 8.13 18.40 3.07
N GLN A 84 8.77 17.41 2.43
CA GLN A 84 8.45 17.03 1.06
C GLN A 84 7.01 16.52 0.91
N ILE A 85 6.50 15.73 1.85
CA ILE A 85 5.11 15.24 1.81
C ILE A 85 4.13 16.39 1.97
N ILE A 86 4.36 17.31 2.91
CA ILE A 86 3.53 18.50 3.11
C ILE A 86 3.48 19.32 1.82
N ASN A 87 4.64 19.57 1.20
CA ASN A 87 4.72 20.34 -0.04
C ASN A 87 3.98 19.65 -1.19
N LYS A 88 4.19 18.34 -1.37
CA LYS A 88 3.48 17.55 -2.41
C LYS A 88 1.98 17.56 -2.21
N ALA A 89 1.49 17.36 -0.98
CA ALA A 89 0.07 17.42 -0.67
C ALA A 89 -0.50 18.80 -0.97
N ASN A 90 0.15 19.87 -0.51
CA ASN A 90 -0.31 21.24 -0.77
C ASN A 90 -0.32 21.56 -2.28
N SER A 91 0.62 21.04 -3.06
CA SER A 91 0.60 21.18 -4.53
C SER A 91 -0.49 20.34 -5.20
N ALA A 92 -0.81 19.15 -4.66
CA ALA A 92 -1.82 18.25 -5.22
C ALA A 92 -3.25 18.81 -5.06
N PHE A 93 -3.50 19.61 -4.02
CA PHE A 93 -4.80 20.21 -3.73
C PHE A 93 -4.93 21.67 -4.25
N VAL A 94 -4.26 22.00 -5.35
CA VAL A 94 -4.32 23.33 -5.99
C VAL A 94 -4.91 23.23 -7.39
N GLY A 95 -5.81 24.16 -7.73
CA GLY A 95 -6.47 24.23 -9.04
C GLY A 95 -7.78 23.43 -9.08
N LYS A 96 -8.72 23.84 -9.93
CA LYS A 96 -10.06 23.21 -10.00
C LYS A 96 -9.94 21.68 -10.25
N PRO A 97 -10.70 20.84 -9.53
CA PRO A 97 -11.79 21.17 -8.61
C PRO A 97 -11.36 21.51 -7.16
N TRP A 98 -10.07 21.50 -6.85
CA TRP A 98 -9.52 21.68 -5.51
C TRP A 98 -9.46 23.15 -5.07
N SER A 99 -9.70 23.39 -3.78
CA SER A 99 -9.41 24.66 -3.12
C SER A 99 -8.01 24.62 -2.52
N ALA A 100 -7.23 25.69 -2.71
CA ALA A 100 -5.88 25.85 -2.12
C ALA A 100 -5.88 26.02 -0.59
N LYS A 101 -7.04 25.88 0.07
CA LYS A 101 -7.25 25.97 1.51
C LYS A 101 -8.08 24.77 1.99
N PRO A 102 -7.83 24.23 3.20
CA PRO A 102 -6.74 24.58 4.13
C PRO A 102 -5.34 24.26 3.57
N GLN A 103 -4.26 24.55 4.30
CA GLN A 103 -2.91 24.12 3.89
C GLN A 103 -2.27 23.36 5.05
N LEU A 104 -1.56 22.29 4.71
CA LEU A 104 -0.77 21.55 5.68
C LEU A 104 0.51 22.33 5.99
N ASN A 105 0.93 22.31 7.25
CA ASN A 105 2.16 22.96 7.71
C ASN A 105 2.74 22.18 8.90
N ALA A 106 3.82 22.68 9.50
CA ALA A 106 4.45 22.00 10.64
C ALA A 106 3.49 21.79 11.83
N ASN A 107 2.53 22.70 12.06
CA ASN A 107 1.52 22.54 13.12
C ASN A 107 0.51 21.43 12.80
N SER A 108 0.37 20.99 11.55
CA SER A 108 -0.44 19.81 11.21
C SER A 108 0.03 18.54 11.92
N LEU A 109 1.31 18.48 12.33
CA LEU A 109 1.85 17.39 13.15
C LEU A 109 1.30 17.35 14.59
N THR A 110 0.62 18.42 15.04
CA THR A 110 -0.02 18.47 16.36
C THR A 110 -1.26 17.56 16.43
N CYS A 111 -1.88 17.24 15.29
CA CYS A 111 -2.96 16.25 15.16
C CYS A 111 -2.46 14.79 15.29
N SER A 112 -1.24 14.58 15.78
CA SER A 112 -0.60 13.27 15.93
C SER A 112 -1.36 12.28 16.83
N SER A 113 -2.33 12.66 17.64
CA SER A 113 -3.13 11.66 18.36
C SER A 113 -4.09 10.90 17.43
N TRP A 114 -4.39 11.43 16.25
CA TRP A 114 -5.42 10.87 15.36
C TRP A 114 -4.95 9.58 14.67
N TRP A 115 -3.66 9.45 14.33
CA TRP A 115 -3.16 8.25 13.65
C TRP A 115 -3.26 6.98 14.52
N ASN A 116 -3.21 7.14 15.85
CA ASN A 116 -3.39 6.06 16.82
C ASN A 116 -4.87 5.68 17.02
N ASN A 117 -5.81 6.50 16.55
CA ASN A 117 -7.22 6.21 16.70
C ASN A 117 -7.66 5.15 15.67
N LYS A 118 -8.11 3.99 16.15
CA LYS A 118 -8.55 2.87 15.31
C LYS A 118 -9.73 3.23 14.41
N ASP A 119 -10.67 4.03 14.89
CA ASP A 119 -11.86 4.42 14.11
C ASP A 119 -11.48 5.40 13.00
N PHE A 120 -10.55 6.32 13.27
CA PHE A 120 -10.00 7.19 12.24
C PHE A 120 -9.25 6.37 11.18
N LYS A 121 -8.41 5.42 11.60
CA LYS A 121 -7.69 4.51 10.70
C LYS A 121 -8.64 3.72 9.79
N ARG A 122 -9.71 3.15 10.36
CA ARG A 122 -10.77 2.44 9.64
C ARG A 122 -11.44 3.33 8.59
N ALA A 123 -11.75 4.57 8.95
CA ALA A 123 -12.30 5.54 8.01
C ALA A 123 -11.34 5.84 6.86
N VAL A 124 -10.05 6.09 7.14
CA VAL A 124 -9.03 6.34 6.09
C VAL A 124 -8.93 5.15 5.14
N ALA A 125 -8.93 3.92 5.66
CA ALA A 125 -8.87 2.70 4.84
C ALA A 125 -10.12 2.53 3.96
N ALA A 126 -11.31 2.84 4.48
CA ALA A 126 -12.55 2.80 3.71
C ALA A 126 -12.56 3.84 2.57
N TYR A 127 -12.01 5.04 2.81
CA TYR A 127 -11.81 6.04 1.75
C TYR A 127 -10.82 5.55 0.70
N ASP A 128 -9.69 4.96 1.10
CA ASP A 128 -8.69 4.43 0.17
C ASP A 128 -9.27 3.34 -0.73
N MET A 129 -9.94 2.36 -0.12
CA MET A 129 -10.58 1.24 -0.83
C MET A 129 -11.65 1.75 -1.81
N PHE A 130 -12.43 2.75 -1.40
CA PHE A 130 -13.41 3.39 -2.28
C PHE A 130 -12.75 4.13 -3.45
N PHE A 131 -11.69 4.90 -3.21
CA PHE A 131 -11.04 5.64 -4.29
C PHE A 131 -10.23 4.75 -5.24
N PHE A 132 -9.68 3.64 -4.75
CA PHE A 132 -9.00 2.64 -5.57
C PHE A 132 -9.92 2.09 -6.66
N LEU A 133 -11.18 1.77 -6.31
CA LEU A 133 -12.22 1.35 -7.26
C LEU A 133 -12.48 2.42 -8.35
N ASN A 134 -12.22 3.68 -8.03
CA ASN A 134 -12.51 4.84 -8.86
C ASN A 134 -11.27 5.33 -9.65
N SER A 135 -10.20 4.52 -9.73
CA SER A 135 -8.89 4.90 -10.29
C SER A 135 -8.85 5.48 -11.73
N PRO A 136 -9.84 5.32 -12.64
CA PRO A 136 -9.78 6.04 -13.91
C PRO A 136 -10.27 7.50 -13.85
N GLN A 137 -10.83 7.99 -12.73
CA GLN A 137 -11.30 9.38 -12.64
C GLN A 137 -10.19 10.33 -12.15
N VAL A 138 -9.90 11.38 -12.94
CA VAL A 138 -8.83 12.37 -12.70
C VAL A 138 -8.89 13.05 -11.32
N HIS A 139 -10.04 13.00 -10.64
CA HIS A 139 -10.28 13.65 -9.35
C HIS A 139 -10.01 12.77 -8.12
N SER A 140 -9.83 11.44 -8.23
CA SER A 140 -9.49 10.58 -7.08
C SER A 140 -7.99 10.58 -6.75
N LEU A 141 -7.13 10.75 -7.76
CA LEU A 141 -5.67 10.64 -7.63
C LEU A 141 -5.04 11.50 -6.51
N PRO A 142 -5.46 12.77 -6.28
CA PRO A 142 -4.92 13.56 -5.16
C PRO A 142 -5.39 13.09 -3.78
N LEU A 143 -6.58 12.48 -3.68
CA LEU A 143 -7.16 12.02 -2.42
C LEU A 143 -6.43 10.77 -1.90
N ASP A 144 -6.03 9.88 -2.81
CA ASP A 144 -5.29 8.66 -2.50
C ASP A 144 -3.92 8.94 -1.89
N PHE A 145 -3.33 10.10 -2.19
CA PHE A 145 -2.00 10.46 -1.70
C PHE A 145 -1.85 10.31 -0.18
N GLY A 146 -2.90 10.64 0.58
CA GLY A 146 -2.91 10.55 2.04
C GLY A 146 -3.29 9.17 2.55
N SER A 147 -4.21 8.48 1.88
CA SER A 147 -4.80 7.22 2.34
C SER A 147 -4.06 5.97 1.86
N LEU A 148 -3.26 6.06 0.79
CA LEU A 148 -2.55 4.94 0.15
C LEU A 148 -1.69 4.12 1.11
N VAL A 149 -1.20 4.75 2.18
CA VAL A 149 -0.41 4.08 3.22
C VAL A 149 -1.20 3.02 4.00
N THR A 150 -2.53 3.02 3.91
CA THR A 150 -3.40 1.99 4.51
C THR A 150 -3.47 0.71 3.68
N SER A 151 -3.21 0.80 2.38
CA SER A 151 -3.15 -0.35 1.49
C SER A 151 -1.92 -1.21 1.79
N ASN A 152 -2.14 -2.52 1.88
CA ASN A 152 -1.16 -3.55 2.22
C ASN A 152 -0.37 -3.26 3.49
N GLU A 153 -1.00 -2.57 4.46
CA GLU A 153 -0.39 -2.33 5.76
C GLU A 153 -0.12 -3.65 6.46
N ASP A 154 1.10 -3.83 6.97
CA ASP A 154 1.57 -5.08 7.61
C ASP A 154 1.68 -6.26 6.63
N CYS A 155 1.65 -6.03 5.31
CA CYS A 155 1.78 -7.06 4.25
C CYS A 155 3.04 -6.91 3.40
N VAL A 156 4.17 -6.52 4.01
CA VAL A 156 5.43 -6.22 3.29
C VAL A 156 5.95 -7.37 2.42
N LEU A 157 5.67 -8.63 2.80
CA LEU A 157 6.12 -9.78 2.02
C LEU A 157 5.39 -9.91 0.68
N VAL A 158 4.13 -9.47 0.58
CA VAL A 158 3.42 -9.43 -0.72
C VAL A 158 4.18 -8.51 -1.68
N THR A 159 4.63 -7.36 -1.18
CA THR A 159 5.43 -6.40 -1.95
C THR A 159 6.79 -6.98 -2.34
N LEU A 160 7.49 -7.62 -1.41
CA LEU A 160 8.80 -8.21 -1.67
C LEU A 160 8.72 -9.36 -2.69
N ILE A 161 7.78 -10.29 -2.53
CA ILE A 161 7.56 -11.40 -3.46
C ILE A 161 7.21 -10.88 -4.87
N SER A 162 6.51 -9.75 -4.97
CA SER A 162 6.18 -9.11 -6.25
C SER A 162 7.34 -8.32 -6.88
N TYR A 163 8.33 -7.90 -6.08
CA TYR A 163 9.43 -7.05 -6.53
C TYR A 163 10.73 -7.82 -6.76
N VAL A 164 11.04 -8.81 -5.93
CA VAL A 164 12.26 -9.64 -6.04
C VAL A 164 12.43 -10.26 -7.44
N PRO A 165 11.40 -10.86 -8.08
CA PRO A 165 11.58 -11.43 -9.42
C PRO A 165 11.97 -10.37 -10.45
N ARG A 166 11.44 -9.14 -10.32
CA ARG A 166 11.80 -8.02 -11.20
C ARG A 166 13.23 -7.56 -10.97
N ALA A 167 13.65 -7.48 -9.71
CA ALA A 167 15.01 -7.07 -9.36
C ALA A 167 16.07 -8.13 -9.74
N LEU A 168 15.67 -9.39 -9.78
CA LEU A 168 16.50 -10.52 -10.22
C LEU A 168 16.38 -10.82 -11.72
N HIS A 169 15.57 -10.06 -12.47
CA HIS A 169 15.30 -10.28 -13.89
C HIS A 169 14.82 -11.70 -14.23
N LEU A 170 14.04 -12.31 -13.32
CA LEU A 170 13.45 -13.63 -13.55
C LEU A 170 12.38 -13.54 -14.64
N GLN A 171 12.43 -14.46 -15.61
CA GLN A 171 11.45 -14.54 -16.70
C GLN A 171 10.09 -15.01 -16.17
N VAL A 172 10.09 -15.96 -15.23
CA VAL A 172 8.88 -16.48 -14.61
C VAL A 172 8.88 -16.11 -13.12
N LYS A 173 7.84 -15.41 -12.67
CA LYS A 173 7.75 -14.93 -11.27
C LYS A 173 7.80 -16.07 -10.25
N SER A 174 7.25 -17.24 -10.58
CA SER A 174 7.24 -18.42 -9.71
C SER A 174 8.63 -19.01 -9.48
N ASP A 175 9.63 -18.66 -10.30
CA ASP A 175 11.00 -19.13 -10.12
C ASP A 175 11.61 -18.65 -8.81
N ILE A 176 11.06 -17.60 -8.19
CA ILE A 176 11.49 -17.18 -6.86
C ILE A 176 11.36 -18.31 -5.82
N VAL A 177 10.36 -19.19 -5.95
CA VAL A 177 10.14 -20.29 -5.00
C VAL A 177 11.29 -21.29 -5.03
N THR A 178 11.86 -21.54 -6.21
CA THR A 178 12.98 -22.49 -6.38
C THR A 178 14.32 -21.91 -5.94
N LEU A 179 14.36 -20.59 -5.71
CA LEU A 179 15.55 -19.86 -5.28
C LEU A 179 15.59 -19.64 -3.77
N ILE A 180 14.67 -20.21 -2.99
CA ILE A 180 14.68 -20.13 -1.52
C ILE A 180 15.34 -21.39 -0.96
N PHE A 181 16.57 -21.23 -0.45
CA PHE A 181 17.37 -22.34 0.09
C PHE A 181 17.32 -22.45 1.62
N GLU A 182 16.70 -21.51 2.31
CA GLU A 182 16.54 -21.53 3.77
C GLU A 182 15.26 -22.31 4.13
N PRO A 183 15.36 -23.49 4.80
CA PRO A 183 14.19 -24.34 5.06
C PRO A 183 13.07 -23.64 5.82
N ARG A 184 13.42 -22.79 6.80
CA ARG A 184 12.42 -22.05 7.58
C ARG A 184 11.68 -21.00 6.74
N ALA A 185 12.38 -20.38 5.78
CA ALA A 185 11.75 -19.45 4.85
C ALA A 185 10.77 -20.18 3.90
N VAL A 186 11.09 -21.43 3.52
CA VAL A 186 10.17 -22.29 2.74
C VAL A 186 8.92 -22.64 3.55
N ASP A 187 9.08 -23.02 4.82
CA ASP A 187 7.94 -23.31 5.71
C ASP A 187 7.02 -22.10 5.88
N GLU A 188 7.62 -20.92 6.12
CA GLU A 188 6.90 -19.65 6.21
C GLU A 188 6.16 -19.31 4.91
N MET A 189 6.81 -19.45 3.75
CA MET A 189 6.18 -19.21 2.45
C MET A 189 5.02 -20.19 2.21
N THR A 190 5.21 -21.47 2.52
CA THR A 190 4.17 -22.49 2.38
C THR A 190 2.96 -22.17 3.24
N LYS A 191 3.18 -21.76 4.49
CA LYS A 191 2.11 -21.33 5.41
C LYS A 191 1.36 -20.08 4.92
N MET A 192 2.05 -19.14 4.28
CA MET A 192 1.43 -17.94 3.73
C MET A 192 0.49 -18.27 2.56
N PHE A 193 0.94 -19.12 1.63
CA PHE A 193 0.15 -19.49 0.45
C PHE A 193 -0.86 -20.61 0.69
N SER A 194 -0.84 -21.25 1.86
CA SER A 194 -1.88 -22.23 2.23
C SER A 194 -3.18 -21.57 2.69
N GLN A 195 -3.22 -20.24 2.84
CA GLN A 195 -4.43 -19.51 3.24
C GLN A 195 -5.26 -19.18 1.99
N GLU A 196 -6.58 -19.37 2.07
CA GLU A 196 -7.53 -18.94 1.04
C GLU A 196 -7.77 -17.42 1.14
N GLU A 197 -6.76 -16.64 0.75
CA GLU A 197 -6.78 -15.18 0.81
C GLU A 197 -6.91 -14.57 -0.59
N GLU A 198 -7.57 -13.43 -0.70
CA GLU A 198 -7.82 -12.71 -1.96
C GLU A 198 -6.59 -11.89 -2.41
N ILE A 199 -5.39 -12.46 -2.35
CA ILE A 199 -4.09 -11.78 -2.57
C ILE A 199 -4.01 -11.10 -3.95
N SER A 200 -4.66 -11.69 -4.95
CA SER A 200 -4.69 -11.15 -6.32
C SER A 200 -5.66 -9.98 -6.51
N GLN A 201 -6.54 -9.71 -5.55
CA GLN A 201 -7.58 -8.67 -5.64
C GLN A 201 -7.16 -7.47 -4.80
N LEU A 202 -6.68 -6.42 -5.47
CA LEU A 202 -6.17 -5.21 -4.82
C LEU A 202 -7.27 -4.34 -4.20
N ASP A 203 -8.49 -4.47 -4.70
CA ASP A 203 -9.72 -3.82 -4.22
C ASP A 203 -10.44 -4.61 -3.12
N SER A 204 -9.86 -5.73 -2.66
CA SER A 204 -10.39 -6.56 -1.59
C SER A 204 -10.06 -6.01 -0.19
N TYR A 205 -10.86 -6.44 0.80
CA TYR A 205 -10.55 -6.29 2.22
C TYR A 205 -9.17 -6.85 2.61
N PHE A 206 -8.60 -7.79 1.83
CA PHE A 206 -7.26 -8.33 2.05
C PHE A 206 -6.22 -7.23 2.23
N SER A 207 -6.14 -6.30 1.27
CA SER A 207 -5.18 -5.20 1.30
C SER A 207 -5.41 -4.23 2.46
N TYR A 208 -6.60 -4.21 3.04
CA TYR A 208 -6.98 -3.27 4.10
C TYR A 208 -7.18 -3.92 5.48
N GLY A 209 -6.99 -5.24 5.60
CA GLY A 209 -7.38 -5.99 6.80
C GLY A 209 -6.78 -5.44 8.08
N LYS A 210 -5.50 -5.04 8.05
CA LYS A 210 -4.82 -4.42 9.20
C LYS A 210 -5.32 -2.99 9.48
N ALA A 211 -5.61 -2.22 8.44
CA ALA A 211 -6.05 -0.84 8.58
C ALA A 211 -7.49 -0.74 9.08
N MET A 212 -8.35 -1.64 8.61
CA MET A 212 -9.73 -1.80 9.08
C MET A 212 -9.84 -2.54 10.43
N SER A 213 -8.72 -3.04 10.96
CA SER A 213 -8.69 -3.84 12.20
C SER A 213 -9.57 -5.09 12.11
N ILE A 214 -9.60 -5.73 10.94
CA ILE A 214 -10.18 -7.06 10.71
C ILE A 214 -9.22 -8.12 11.29
N ILE A 215 -7.91 -7.88 11.09
CA ILE A 215 -6.85 -8.72 11.63
C ILE A 215 -5.95 -7.91 12.55
N ASP A 216 -5.54 -8.51 13.66
CA ASP A 216 -4.56 -7.91 14.57
C ASP A 216 -3.13 -8.04 14.03
N ARG A 217 -2.85 -9.08 13.26
CA ARG A 217 -1.52 -9.35 12.69
C ARG A 217 -1.67 -10.08 11.36
N SER A 218 -0.95 -9.60 10.35
CA SER A 218 -1.00 -10.22 9.02
C SER A 218 -0.07 -11.42 8.93
N TYR A 219 -0.57 -12.50 8.30
CA TYR A 219 0.24 -13.64 7.86
C TYR A 219 1.31 -13.24 6.85
N PHE A 220 1.22 -12.06 6.25
CA PHE A 220 2.18 -11.52 5.26
C PHE A 220 3.12 -10.47 5.87
N SER A 221 3.13 -10.35 7.20
CA SER A 221 4.02 -9.43 7.91
C SER A 221 5.43 -9.99 8.05
N ALA A 222 6.41 -9.09 8.05
CA ALA A 222 7.81 -9.44 8.33
C ALA A 222 7.97 -10.09 9.71
N THR A 223 7.21 -9.62 10.71
CA THR A 223 7.30 -10.15 12.07
C THR A 223 6.70 -11.55 12.24
N CYS A 224 5.78 -11.97 11.36
CA CYS A 224 5.26 -13.34 11.35
C CYS A 224 6.13 -14.31 10.55
N ASN A 225 6.90 -13.80 9.59
CA ASN A 225 7.78 -14.60 8.73
C ASN A 225 9.19 -13.99 8.69
N PRO A 226 9.88 -14.02 9.85
CA PRO A 226 11.18 -13.39 9.99
C PRO A 226 12.24 -13.97 9.05
N HIS A 227 12.22 -15.28 8.80
CA HIS A 227 13.24 -15.94 7.99
C HIS A 227 13.08 -15.58 6.51
N LEU A 228 11.86 -15.66 5.98
CA LEU A 228 11.54 -15.30 4.61
C LEU A 228 11.78 -13.81 4.36
N TYR A 229 11.37 -12.94 5.29
CA TYR A 229 11.65 -11.50 5.18
C TYR A 229 13.15 -11.22 5.07
N THR A 230 13.94 -11.77 6.00
CA THR A 230 15.40 -11.59 6.02
C THR A 230 16.06 -12.17 4.77
N TYR A 231 15.57 -13.30 4.27
CA TYR A 231 16.07 -13.93 3.05
C TYR A 231 15.83 -13.04 1.82
N LEU A 232 14.58 -12.63 1.60
CA LEU A 232 14.20 -11.78 0.47
C LEU A 232 14.89 -10.41 0.53
N ASP A 233 15.05 -9.85 1.72
CA ASP A 233 15.79 -8.61 1.94
C ASP A 233 17.29 -8.78 1.65
N GLY A 234 17.87 -9.90 2.09
CA GLY A 234 19.23 -10.30 1.79
C GLY A 234 19.51 -10.37 0.29
N LEU A 235 18.53 -10.76 -0.53
CA LEU A 235 18.68 -10.77 -1.99
C LEU A 235 18.92 -9.35 -2.53
N PHE A 236 18.18 -8.35 -2.03
CA PHE A 236 18.35 -6.94 -2.39
C PHE A 236 19.69 -6.38 -1.91
N ILE A 237 20.07 -6.68 -0.67
CA ILE A 237 21.37 -6.27 -0.11
C ILE A 237 22.50 -6.85 -0.99
N GLY A 238 22.38 -8.12 -1.38
CA GLY A 238 23.31 -8.81 -2.27
C GLY A 238 23.44 -8.16 -3.65
N ARG A 239 22.45 -7.38 -4.10
CA ARG A 239 22.47 -6.58 -5.35
C ARG A 239 22.82 -5.10 -5.13
N LYS A 240 23.11 -4.69 -3.89
CA LYS A 240 23.30 -3.29 -3.49
C LYS A 240 22.08 -2.40 -3.80
N ASP A 241 20.87 -2.97 -3.79
CA ASP A 241 19.63 -2.21 -3.96
C ASP A 241 19.33 -1.40 -2.69
N LYS A 242 18.97 -0.12 -2.85
CA LYS A 242 18.65 0.79 -1.75
C LYS A 242 17.47 0.32 -0.90
N THR A 243 16.58 -0.48 -1.47
CA THR A 243 15.41 -1.05 -0.81
C THR A 243 15.85 -1.95 0.34
N GLY A 244 16.76 -2.88 0.08
CA GLY A 244 17.26 -3.79 1.11
C GLY A 244 18.24 -3.12 2.08
N LEU A 245 19.04 -2.18 1.61
CA LEU A 245 19.99 -1.47 2.48
C LEU A 245 19.31 -0.63 3.58
N ASN A 246 18.10 -0.14 3.32
CA ASN A 246 17.32 0.68 4.27
C ASN A 246 16.21 -0.11 4.98
N ALA A 247 16.14 -1.43 4.77
CA ALA A 247 15.14 -2.27 5.40
C ALA A 247 15.44 -2.44 6.90
N ASN A 248 14.38 -2.58 7.70
CA ASN A 248 14.51 -2.79 9.13
C ASN A 248 14.95 -4.23 9.41
N LYS A 249 16.09 -4.39 10.09
CA LYS A 249 16.55 -5.71 10.52
C LYS A 249 15.74 -6.17 11.73
N LEU A 250 15.19 -7.38 11.64
CA LEU A 250 14.42 -7.99 12.72
C LEU A 250 15.36 -8.64 13.74
N GLU A 251 15.16 -8.41 15.04
CA GLU A 251 15.98 -9.03 16.08
C GLU A 251 15.65 -10.52 16.29
N GLY A 252 16.59 -11.28 16.85
CA GLY A 252 16.36 -12.67 17.27
C GLY A 252 16.47 -13.73 16.17
N ILE A 253 16.93 -13.36 14.97
CA ILE A 253 17.15 -14.27 13.84
C ILE A 253 18.64 -14.59 13.75
N GLY A 254 18.99 -15.85 13.46
CA GLY A 254 20.34 -16.23 13.05
C GLY A 254 20.68 -15.65 11.68
N HIS A 255 20.93 -14.34 11.61
CA HIS A 255 21.06 -13.60 10.35
C HIS A 255 22.18 -14.10 9.45
N SER A 256 23.28 -14.60 10.03
CA SER A 256 24.44 -15.05 9.27
C SER A 256 24.06 -16.09 8.22
N ASP A 257 23.28 -17.09 8.62
CA ASP A 257 23.04 -18.27 7.80
C ASP A 257 22.07 -17.92 6.66
N VAL A 258 20.99 -17.21 7.01
CA VAL A 258 19.98 -16.74 6.06
C VAL A 258 20.58 -15.76 5.04
N LEU A 259 21.40 -14.81 5.50
CA LEU A 259 22.03 -13.83 4.61
C LEU A 259 23.11 -14.47 3.74
N ASN A 260 23.87 -15.44 4.24
CA ASN A 260 24.88 -16.14 3.44
C ASN A 260 24.22 -16.88 2.26
N LEU A 261 23.10 -17.58 2.51
CA LEU A 261 22.32 -18.23 1.45
C LEU A 261 21.77 -17.22 0.45
N ALA A 262 21.17 -16.13 0.93
CA ALA A 262 20.65 -15.07 0.06
C ALA A 262 21.76 -14.43 -0.79
N PHE A 263 22.94 -14.15 -0.22
CA PHE A 263 24.08 -13.62 -0.95
C PHE A 263 24.62 -14.59 -1.98
N PHE A 264 24.65 -15.88 -1.69
CA PHE A 264 25.04 -16.89 -2.66
C PHE A 264 24.13 -16.87 -3.89
N VAL A 265 22.81 -16.79 -3.69
CA VAL A 265 21.83 -16.67 -4.79
C VAL A 265 22.00 -15.36 -5.54
N SER A 266 22.10 -14.24 -4.84
CA SER A 266 22.28 -12.93 -5.47
C SER A 266 23.56 -12.87 -6.29
N TYR A 267 24.66 -13.47 -5.81
CA TYR A 267 25.91 -13.58 -6.55
C TYR A 267 25.76 -14.47 -7.80
N ALA A 268 25.13 -15.64 -7.66
CA ALA A 268 24.90 -16.56 -8.78
C ALA A 268 24.04 -15.94 -9.90
N LEU A 269 23.15 -15.01 -9.55
CA LEU A 269 22.28 -14.26 -10.47
C LEU A 269 22.82 -12.85 -10.80
N TRP A 270 23.98 -12.46 -10.28
CA TRP A 270 24.58 -11.14 -10.56
C TRP A 270 25.20 -11.11 -11.96
N ASP A 271 25.92 -12.17 -12.32
CA ASP A 271 26.77 -12.22 -13.52
C ASP A 271 26.12 -12.90 -14.74
N ARG A 272 24.88 -13.40 -14.59
CA ARG A 272 24.09 -13.86 -15.73
C ARG A 272 23.52 -12.67 -16.49
N SER A 273 24.39 -12.05 -17.28
CA SER A 273 23.93 -11.34 -18.45
C SER A 273 23.45 -12.41 -19.44
N ASP A 274 22.14 -12.66 -19.46
CA ASP A 274 21.48 -13.53 -20.43
C ASP A 274 21.54 -12.87 -21.82
N TYR A 275 22.76 -12.70 -22.35
CA TYR A 275 23.01 -12.22 -23.70
C TYR A 275 22.45 -13.27 -24.66
N CYS A 276 21.23 -13.04 -25.12
CA CYS A 276 20.63 -13.77 -26.20
C CYS A 276 20.63 -12.88 -27.46
N GLN A 277 20.82 -13.51 -28.63
CA GLN A 277 20.76 -12.79 -29.88
C GLN A 277 19.29 -12.49 -30.22
N GLU A 278 18.82 -11.27 -29.92
CA GLU A 278 17.45 -10.85 -30.26
C GLU A 278 17.29 -10.43 -31.73
N ILE A 279 18.39 -10.06 -32.40
CA ILE A 279 18.36 -9.60 -33.80
C ILE A 279 18.90 -10.71 -34.72
N ILE A 280 17.97 -11.34 -35.45
CA ILE A 280 18.29 -12.27 -36.54
C ILE A 280 18.22 -11.48 -37.87
N PRO A 281 19.31 -11.38 -38.66
CA PRO A 281 19.27 -10.69 -39.94
C PRO A 281 18.36 -11.43 -40.94
N TYR A 282 17.50 -10.68 -41.63
CA TYR A 282 16.58 -11.19 -42.65
C TYR A 282 17.35 -11.83 -43.81
N ARG A 283 17.32 -13.17 -43.93
CA ARG A 283 17.81 -13.90 -45.11
C ARG A 283 16.74 -13.94 -46.19
N GLY A 284 16.43 -12.78 -46.77
CA GLY A 284 15.69 -12.70 -48.02
C GLY A 284 16.55 -13.21 -49.17
N ARG A 285 16.20 -14.37 -49.75
CA ARG A 285 16.73 -14.80 -51.05
C ARG A 285 16.28 -13.81 -52.12
N PHE A 286 17.15 -12.93 -52.58
CA PHE A 286 16.99 -12.32 -53.89
C PHE A 286 17.15 -13.44 -54.93
N LYS A 287 16.04 -13.88 -55.52
CA LYS A 287 16.08 -14.56 -56.81
C LYS A 287 16.37 -13.47 -57.85
N VAL A 288 17.59 -13.49 -58.40
CA VAL A 288 17.91 -12.84 -59.68
C VAL A 288 17.37 -13.73 -60.79
#